data_AF-K2E7V5-F1
#
_entry.id   AF-K2E7V5-F1
#
_cell.length_a   1.000
_cell.length_b   1.000
_cell.length_c   1.000
_cell.angle_alpha   90.00
_cell.angle_beta   90.00
_cell.angle_gamma   90.00
#
_symmetry.space_group_name_H-M   'P 1'
#
loop_
_entity.id
_entity.type
_entity.pdbx_description
1 polymer ?
#
loop_
_entity_poly.entity_id
_entity_poly.type
_entity_poly.pdbx_seq_one_letter_code
_entity_poly.pdbx_strand_id
1 'polypeptide(L)' 'MKEFFGTDSIEHTKPLFLKNRTLTVSCASSVMAQELRLNQKELIEEINKRIGKSEVDRIRYLL' A
#
# COMPACT_ATOMS: atom_id res chain seq x y z
N MET A 1 9.54 -3.23 -10.92
CA MET A 1 8.43 -2.58 -10.17
C MET A 1 7.30 -2.06 -11.07
N LYS A 2 7.17 -2.55 -12.32
CA LYS A 2 6.15 -2.14 -13.30
C LYS A 2 5.22 -3.30 -13.75
N GLU A 3 5.36 -4.47 -13.13
CA GLU A 3 4.76 -5.72 -13.63
C GLU A 3 3.69 -6.31 -12.71
N PHE A 4 3.45 -5.74 -11.52
CA PHE A 4 2.43 -6.25 -10.58
C PHE A 4 1.14 -5.42 -10.54
N PHE A 5 1.18 -4.17 -10.99
CA PHE A 5 0.04 -3.28 -10.94
C PHE A 5 -0.07 -2.59 -12.30
N GLY A 6 -1.05 -3.02 -13.10
CA GLY A 6 -1.43 -2.33 -14.33
C GLY A 6 -1.64 -0.85 -14.04
N THR A 7 -1.30 -0.02 -15.02
CA THR A 7 -1.12 1.44 -14.88
C THR A 7 -2.34 2.17 -14.27
N ASP A 8 -3.52 1.57 -14.28
CA ASP A 8 -4.75 2.03 -13.61
C ASP A 8 -4.75 1.91 -12.07
N SER A 9 -4.15 0.87 -11.48
CA SER A 9 -4.36 0.56 -10.05
C SER A 9 -3.72 1.58 -9.08
N ILE A 10 -2.69 2.30 -9.53
CA ILE A 10 -1.97 3.30 -8.73
C ILE A 10 -2.78 4.60 -8.63
N GLU A 11 -3.56 4.96 -9.67
CA GLU A 11 -4.39 6.18 -9.63
C GLU A 11 -5.58 6.06 -8.66
N HIS A 12 -5.98 4.81 -8.37
CA HIS A 12 -7.08 4.48 -7.47
C HIS A 12 -6.67 4.16 -6.02
N THR A 13 -5.37 4.23 -5.70
CA THR A 13 -4.86 4.09 -4.34
C THR A 13 -4.20 5.36 -3.86
N LYS A 14 -4.92 6.12 -3.03
CA LYS A 14 -4.39 7.35 -2.43
C LYS A 14 -3.92 7.08 -1.00
N PRO A 15 -2.63 7.30 -0.68
CA PRO A 15 -2.19 7.29 0.71
C PRO A 15 -2.87 8.46 1.44
N LEU A 16 -3.55 8.15 2.54
CA LEU A 16 -4.26 9.14 3.36
C LEU A 16 -3.33 9.71 4.43
N PHE A 17 -2.78 8.85 5.29
CA PHE A 17 -1.87 9.26 6.36
C PHE A 17 -1.09 8.06 6.91
N LEU A 18 0.10 8.34 7.45
CA LEU A 18 0.89 7.42 8.26
C LEU A 18 0.75 7.81 9.73
N LYS A 19 0.20 6.92 10.57
CA LYS A 19 0.08 7.14 12.03
C LYS A 19 0.36 5.85 12.77
N ASN A 20 1.13 5.90 13.86
CA ASN A 20 1.52 4.72 14.64
C ASN A 20 2.10 3.61 13.76
N ARG A 21 2.97 3.96 12.81
CA ARG A 21 3.56 3.03 11.82
C ARG A 21 2.54 2.32 10.93
N THR A 22 1.29 2.77 10.91
CA THR A 22 0.22 2.24 10.05
C THR A 22 -0.05 3.22 8.93
N LEU A 23 0.25 2.81 7.70
CA LEU A 23 -0.06 3.57 6.50
C LEU A 23 -1.50 3.31 6.10
N THR A 24 -2.36 4.32 6.16
CA THR A 24 -3.75 4.20 5.73
C THR A 24 -3.87 4.63 4.27
N VAL A 25 -4.47 3.79 3.45
CA VAL A 25 -4.63 3.99 2.01
C VAL A 25 -6.10 3.79 1.65
N SER A 26 -6.67 4.71 0.87
CA SER A 26 -8.00 4.52 0.30
C SER A 26 -7.89 3.71 -1.00
N CYS A 27 -8.70 2.66 -1.15
CA CYS A 27 -8.81 1.85 -2.35
C CYS A 27 -10.17 2.04 -3.01
N ALA A 28 -10.22 2.13 -4.34
CA ALA A 28 -11.49 2.24 -5.06
C ALA A 28 -12.34 0.96 -5.07
N SER A 29 -11.74 -0.21 -4.83
CA SER A 29 -12.41 -1.52 -4.95
C SER A 29 -11.95 -2.52 -3.88
N SER A 30 -12.89 -3.34 -3.41
CA SER A 30 -12.64 -4.43 -2.45
C SER A 30 -11.71 -5.51 -2.98
N VAL A 31 -11.78 -5.80 -4.28
CA VAL A 31 -10.87 -6.74 -4.97
C VAL A 31 -9.43 -6.24 -4.89
N MET A 32 -9.20 -4.95 -5.17
CA MET A 32 -7.87 -4.34 -5.10
C MET A 32 -7.32 -4.34 -3.68
N ALA A 33 -8.17 -4.12 -2.68
CA ALA A 33 -7.78 -4.24 -1.27
C ALA A 33 -7.37 -5.67 -0.88
N GLN A 34 -7.95 -6.70 -1.51
CA GLN A 34 -7.52 -8.09 -1.28
C GLN A 34 -6.15 -8.37 -1.92
N GLU A 35 -5.94 -7.95 -3.17
CA GLU A 35 -4.65 -8.13 -3.84
C GLU A 35 -3.51 -7.41 -3.11
N LEU A 36 -3.75 -6.20 -2.62
CA LEU A 36 -2.79 -5.45 -1.83
C LEU A 36 -2.55 -6.07 -0.44
N ARG A 37 -3.54 -6.76 0.14
CA ARG A 37 -3.34 -7.53 1.38
C ARG A 37 -2.48 -8.76 1.14
N LEU A 38 -2.69 -9.47 0.03
CA LEU A 38 -1.88 -10.63 -0.34
C LEU A 38 -0.41 -10.23 -0.55
N ASN A 39 -0.17 -9.07 -1.16
CA ASN A 39 1.17 -8.53 -1.41
C ASN A 39 1.64 -7.54 -0.34
N GLN A 40 0.96 -7.45 0.81
CA GLN A 40 1.20 -6.40 1.81
C GLN A 40 2.63 -6.40 2.33
N LYS A 41 3.20 -7.59 2.54
CA LYS A 41 4.54 -7.75 3.08
C LYS A 41 5.58 -7.11 2.15
N GLU A 42 5.53 -7.46 0.86
CA GLU A 42 6.42 -6.91 -0.15
C GLU A 42 6.24 -5.39 -0.29
N LEU A 43 4.99 -4.91 -0.23
CA LEU A 43 4.69 -3.48 -0.27
C LEU A 43 5.33 -2.72 0.90
N ILE A 44 5.21 -3.25 2.13
CA ILE A 44 5.82 -2.65 3.32
C ILE A 44 7.34 -2.61 3.19
N GLU A 45 7.96 -3.70 2.73
CA GLU A 45 9.39 -3.78 2.55
C GLU A 45 9.89 -2.74 1.53
N GLU A 46 9.23 -2.64 0.38
CA GLU A 46 9.59 -1.66 -0.66
C GLU A 46 9.32 -0.21 -0.22
N ILE A 47 8.26 0.04 0.53
CA ILE A 47 7.98 1.38 1.10
C ILE A 47 9.07 1.76 2.11
N ASN A 48 9.40 0.88 3.06
CA ASN A 48 10.44 1.14 4.05
C ASN A 48 11.82 1.31 3.40
N LYS A 49 12.10 0.53 2.34
CA LYS A 49 13.33 0.65 1.56
C LYS A 49 13.43 1.99 0.85
N ARG A 50 12.33 2.50 0.27
CA ARG A 50 12.27 3.83 -0.34
C ARG A 50 12.41 4.98 0.67
N ILE A 51 11.84 4.82 1.87
CA ILE A 51 11.98 5.79 2.97
C ILE A 51 13.37 5.72 3.60
N GLY A 52 14.07 4.59 3.47
CA GLY A 52 15.36 4.32 4.12
C GLY A 52 15.23 4.08 5.64
N LYS A 53 14.00 3.88 6.13
CA LYS A 53 13.68 3.61 7.53
C LYS A 53 12.52 2.62 7.61
N SER A 54 12.55 1.77 8.62
CA SER A 54 11.41 0.94 8.99
C SER A 54 10.36 1.81 9.68
N GLU A 55 9.58 2.58 8.93
CA GLU A 55 8.51 3.45 9.46
C GLU A 55 7.12 2.86 9.28
N VAL A 56 6.91 2.02 8.26
CA VAL A 56 5.65 1.35 8.00
C VAL A 56 5.73 -0.09 8.53
N ASP A 57 4.82 -0.43 9.43
CA ASP A 57 4.64 -1.77 9.99
C ASP A 57 3.42 -2.47 9.40
N ARG A 58 2.38 -1.69 9.09
CA ARG A 58 1.10 -2.19 8.55
C ARG A 58 0.52 -1.22 7.55
N ILE A 59 -0.28 -1.76 6.64
CA ILE A 59 -1.07 -0.97 5.71
C ILE A 59 -2.54 -1.23 5.99
N ARG A 60 -3.30 -0.15 6.19
CA ARG A 60 -4.74 -0.20 6.42
C ARG A 60 -5.46 0.30 5.19
N TYR A 61 -6.29 -0.55 4.61
CA TYR A 61 -7.10 -0.20 3.44
C TYR A 61 -8.48 0.29 3.89
N LEU A 62 -8.84 1.50 3.46
CA LEU A 62 -10.19 2.06 3.55
C LEU A 62 -10.86 1.91 2.18
N LEU A 63 -12.07 1.35 2.18
CA LEU A 63 -12.98 1.36 1.04
C LEU A 63 -13.89 2.59 1.14
#